data_AF-A0A2R8BLH3-F1
#
_entry.id   AF-A0A2R8BLH3-F1
#
_cell.length_a   1.000
_cell.length_b   1.000
_cell.length_c   1.000
_cell.angle_alpha   90.00
_cell.angle_beta   90.00
_cell.angle_gamma   90.00
#
_symmetry.space_group_name_H-M   'P 1'
#
loop_
_entity.id
_entity.type
_entity.pdbx_description
1 polymer ?
#
loop_
_entity_poly.entity_id
_entity_poly.type
_entity_poly.pdbx_seq_one_letter_code
_entity_poly.pdbx_strand_id
1 'polypeptide(L)'
;MCSPTTSSLNPGWDEELLAEELQALMGIEDLGFGIGMTGFELGEIDTVITGLSIEEPGDPEDDVLPAAAPRRVHPGDVWQLGRHRLVCGDALDPGVVATLMTEEQARMVFSDPPYNVKIDGHVGGSGKIRHREFAMASGEMTVGEFTGFLTRALRNMAEHSMDGSIHFLCMDWRHMGEMLDAGQAVYGELKNLFVRAKDNGGMGTFYRSRHELIFAFKKGEAPTSTPSNLVSMAATALMSGNTGA
;
A
#
# COMPACT_ATOMS: atom_id res chain seq x y z
N MET A 1 17.46 -37.22 17.03
CA MET A 1 17.73 -35.93 16.36
C MET A 1 16.45 -35.12 16.47
N CYS A 2 16.34 -34.25 17.47
CA CYS A 2 15.25 -33.29 17.59
C CYS A 2 15.78 -31.95 17.12
N SER A 3 15.09 -31.35 16.14
CA SER A 3 15.32 -29.97 15.71
C SER A 3 14.89 -28.99 16.81
N PRO A 4 15.58 -27.86 17.00
CA PRO A 4 15.22 -26.88 18.01
C PRO A 4 14.03 -26.05 17.53
N THR A 5 12.96 -26.05 18.31
CA THR A 5 11.89 -25.05 18.27
C THR A 5 12.21 -24.04 19.37
N THR A 6 12.61 -22.83 19.02
CA THR A 6 12.72 -21.71 19.96
C THR A 6 11.72 -20.64 19.54
N SER A 7 10.49 -20.79 20.02
CA SER A 7 9.62 -19.65 20.31
C SER A 7 9.59 -19.56 21.84
N SER A 8 10.28 -18.54 22.37
CA SER A 8 10.50 -18.32 23.80
C SER A 8 9.45 -17.41 24.43
N LEU A 9 8.17 -17.54 24.04
CA LEU A 9 7.10 -16.87 24.78
C LEU A 9 6.68 -17.76 25.95
N ASN A 10 7.11 -17.36 27.16
CA ASN A 10 6.78 -18.02 28.41
C ASN A 10 5.24 -17.97 28.63
N PRO A 11 4.54 -19.10 28.80
CA PRO A 11 3.07 -19.18 28.79
C PRO A 11 2.39 -18.66 30.08
N GLY A 12 2.97 -17.67 30.77
CA GLY A 12 2.51 -17.19 32.08
C GLY A 12 2.25 -15.69 32.19
N TRP A 13 2.44 -14.91 31.13
CA TRP A 13 2.23 -13.45 31.14
C TRP A 13 0.88 -13.07 30.53
N ASP A 14 0.27 -12.02 31.06
CA ASP A 14 -0.82 -11.31 30.40
C ASP A 14 -0.21 -10.41 29.32
N GLU A 15 -0.46 -10.72 28.05
CA GLU A 15 0.18 -10.07 26.90
C GLU A 15 -0.23 -8.60 26.77
N GLU A 16 -1.46 -8.25 27.14
CA GLU A 16 -1.96 -6.87 27.07
C GLU A 16 -1.30 -6.01 28.14
N LEU A 17 -1.32 -6.48 29.39
CA LEU A 17 -0.69 -5.79 30.51
C LEU A 17 0.83 -5.67 30.31
N LEU A 18 1.48 -6.72 29.80
CA LEU A 18 2.91 -6.71 29.53
C LEU A 18 3.29 -5.67 28.46
N ALA A 19 2.46 -5.53 27.43
CA ALA A 19 2.67 -4.56 26.36
C ALA A 19 2.50 -3.11 26.83
N GLU A 20 1.51 -2.82 27.67
CA GLU A 20 1.33 -1.50 28.28
C GLU A 20 2.53 -1.11 29.16
N GLU A 21 3.01 -2.02 30.01
CA GLU A 21 4.14 -1.77 30.90
C GLU A 21 5.46 -1.60 30.14
N LEU A 22 5.71 -2.42 29.12
CA LEU A 22 6.90 -2.26 28.26
C LEU A 22 6.85 -0.95 27.47
N GLN A 23 5.67 -0.52 27.01
CA GLN A 23 5.50 0.76 26.34
C GLN A 23 5.73 1.94 27.29
N ALA A 24 5.22 1.87 28.53
CA ALA A 24 5.46 2.87 29.56
C ALA A 24 6.95 3.01 29.90
N LEU A 25 7.67 1.88 30.00
CA LEU A 25 9.11 1.88 30.23
C LEU A 25 9.88 2.48 29.05
N MET A 26 9.49 2.22 27.79
CA MET A 26 10.14 2.90 26.65
C MET A 26 9.87 4.41 26.59
N GLY A 27 8.79 4.88 27.21
CA GLY A 27 8.40 6.30 27.24
C GLY A 27 9.18 7.16 28.22
N ILE A 28 10.01 6.58 29.10
CA ILE A 28 10.80 7.31 30.09
C ILE A 28 12.17 7.66 29.49
N GLU A 29 12.44 8.95 29.34
CA GLU A 29 13.67 9.47 28.69
C GLU A 29 14.97 9.12 29.45
N ASP A 30 14.90 8.89 30.78
CA ASP A 30 16.05 8.54 31.63
C ASP A 30 15.77 7.29 32.47
N LEU A 31 15.60 6.15 31.79
CA LEU A 31 15.31 4.87 32.44
C LEU A 31 16.47 4.37 33.34
N GLY A 32 17.66 4.97 33.27
CA GLY A 32 18.85 4.57 34.04
C GLY A 32 19.43 3.18 33.69
N PHE A 33 18.74 2.39 32.87
CA PHE A 33 19.17 1.09 32.35
C PHE A 33 18.60 0.84 30.95
N GLY A 34 19.27 -0.01 30.15
CA GLY A 34 18.77 -0.37 28.83
C GLY A 34 17.57 -1.31 28.94
N ILE A 35 16.54 -1.12 28.11
CA ILE A 35 15.29 -1.92 28.14
C ILE A 35 15.53 -3.43 28.02
N GLY A 36 16.62 -3.87 27.36
CA GLY A 36 17.02 -5.29 27.30
C GLY A 36 17.38 -5.91 28.67
N MET A 37 17.54 -5.11 29.73
CA MET A 37 17.69 -5.60 31.11
C MET A 37 16.38 -6.15 31.70
N THR A 38 15.23 -5.88 31.06
CA THR A 38 13.93 -6.45 31.45
C THR A 38 13.84 -7.95 31.20
N GLY A 39 14.84 -8.55 30.52
CA GLY A 39 14.87 -9.96 30.16
C GLY A 39 14.15 -10.26 28.85
N PHE A 40 13.62 -9.24 28.18
CA PHE A 40 13.06 -9.34 26.84
C PHE A 40 14.07 -8.84 25.80
N GLU A 41 14.21 -9.58 24.71
CA GLU A 41 14.94 -9.09 23.54
C GLU A 41 14.16 -7.94 22.89
N LEU A 42 14.86 -6.99 22.26
CA LEU A 42 14.23 -5.85 21.56
C LEU A 42 13.16 -6.28 20.54
N GLY A 43 13.37 -7.42 19.87
CA GLY A 43 12.38 -8.00 18.96
C GLY A 43 11.16 -8.60 19.66
N GLU A 44 11.32 -9.14 20.86
CA GLU A 44 10.21 -9.67 21.67
C GLU A 44 9.38 -8.51 22.24
N ILE A 45 10.03 -7.45 22.74
CA ILE A 45 9.38 -6.21 23.19
C ILE A 45 8.53 -5.61 22.07
N ASP A 46 9.09 -5.51 20.85
CA ASP A 46 8.37 -4.98 19.70
C ASP A 46 7.15 -5.82 19.34
N THR A 47 7.27 -7.15 19.38
CA THR A 47 6.16 -8.08 19.09
C THR A 47 5.02 -7.91 20.08
N VAL A 48 5.35 -7.76 21.37
CA VAL A 48 4.38 -7.60 22.45
C VAL A 48 3.68 -6.24 22.35
N ILE A 49 4.43 -5.15 22.13
CA ILE A 49 3.87 -3.78 22.00
C ILE A 49 3.05 -3.62 20.71
N THR A 50 3.49 -4.19 19.59
CA THR A 50 2.76 -4.08 18.31
C THR A 50 1.53 -4.98 18.23
N GLY A 51 1.46 -6.02 19.08
CA GLY A 51 0.24 -6.82 19.27
C GLY A 51 -0.97 -5.99 19.74
N LEU A 52 -0.73 -4.84 20.37
CA LEU A 52 -1.72 -3.83 20.77
C LEU A 52 -2.07 -2.81 19.68
N SER A 53 -1.87 -3.14 18.39
CA SER A 53 -2.09 -2.20 17.28
C SER A 53 -3.40 -1.41 17.46
N ILE A 54 -3.26 -0.08 17.49
CA ILE A 54 -4.33 0.91 17.63
C ILE A 54 -5.47 0.54 16.67
N GLU A 55 -6.64 0.26 17.23
CA GLU A 55 -7.89 0.15 16.48
C GLU A 55 -8.04 1.43 15.64
N GLU A 56 -8.22 1.30 14.32
CA GLU A 56 -8.74 2.42 13.55
C GLU A 56 -10.04 2.88 14.21
N PRO A 57 -10.33 4.19 14.29
CA PRO A 57 -11.60 4.65 14.82
C PRO A 57 -12.76 4.08 13.97
N GLY A 58 -13.42 3.05 14.49
CA GLY A 58 -14.48 2.28 13.86
C GLY A 58 -14.68 0.95 14.60
N ASP A 59 -15.89 0.40 14.59
CA ASP A 59 -16.11 -0.95 15.09
C ASP A 59 -15.61 -1.94 14.03
N PRO A 60 -14.59 -2.78 14.30
CA PRO A 60 -14.13 -3.78 13.34
C PRO A 60 -15.25 -4.74 12.91
N GLU A 61 -16.33 -4.89 13.70
CA GLU A 61 -17.53 -5.64 13.31
C GLU A 61 -18.29 -5.00 12.14
N ASP A 62 -18.22 -3.67 11.97
CA ASP A 62 -18.90 -2.96 10.88
C ASP A 62 -18.27 -3.24 9.51
N ASP A 63 -17.00 -3.65 9.46
CA ASP A 63 -16.27 -4.05 8.24
C ASP A 63 -16.40 -5.55 7.93
N VAL A 64 -17.10 -6.33 8.77
CA VAL A 64 -17.30 -7.77 8.55
C VAL A 64 -18.26 -7.97 7.37
N LEU A 65 -17.68 -8.20 6.20
CA LEU A 65 -18.43 -8.65 5.05
C LEU A 65 -19.09 -10.02 5.33
N PRO A 66 -20.33 -10.26 4.87
CA PRO A 66 -20.94 -11.57 4.97
C PRO A 66 -20.06 -12.65 4.33
N ALA A 67 -19.88 -13.78 5.02
CA ALA A 67 -19.05 -14.88 4.52
C ALA A 67 -19.43 -15.38 3.11
N ALA A 68 -20.71 -15.20 2.74
CA ALA A 68 -21.19 -15.38 1.37
C ALA A 68 -22.18 -14.26 1.03
N ALA A 69 -21.79 -13.40 0.09
CA ALA A 69 -22.68 -12.47 -0.58
C ALA A 69 -22.75 -12.83 -2.08
N PRO A 70 -23.93 -12.79 -2.71
CA PRO A 70 -24.02 -12.99 -4.15
C PRO A 70 -23.21 -11.89 -4.85
N ARG A 71 -22.40 -12.28 -5.85
CA ARG A 71 -21.67 -11.31 -6.68
C ARG A 71 -22.69 -10.42 -7.40
N ARG A 72 -22.63 -9.11 -7.11
CA ARG A 72 -23.49 -8.09 -7.74
C ARG A 72 -22.73 -7.19 -8.73
N VAL A 73 -21.40 -7.34 -8.79
CA VAL A 73 -20.49 -6.48 -9.55
C VAL A 73 -19.65 -7.33 -10.50
N HIS A 74 -19.58 -6.93 -11.76
CA HIS A 74 -18.88 -7.61 -12.84
C HIS A 74 -17.88 -6.68 -13.54
N PRO A 75 -16.78 -7.22 -14.10
CA PRO A 75 -15.86 -6.44 -14.92
C PRO A 75 -16.63 -5.85 -16.11
N GLY A 76 -16.39 -4.58 -16.41
CA GLY A 76 -17.13 -3.80 -17.40
C GLY A 76 -18.33 -3.05 -16.83
N ASP A 77 -18.73 -3.28 -15.57
CA ASP A 77 -19.73 -2.44 -14.92
C ASP A 77 -19.19 -1.02 -14.77
N VAL A 78 -20.03 -0.05 -15.12
CA VAL A 78 -19.71 1.38 -15.07
C VAL A 78 -20.82 2.13 -14.35
N TRP A 79 -20.42 2.96 -13.39
CA TRP A 79 -21.33 3.81 -12.63
C TRP A 79 -21.03 5.28 -12.87
N GLN A 80 -22.08 6.05 -13.17
CA GLN A 80 -22.03 7.50 -13.22
C GLN A 80 -22.49 8.07 -11.87
N LEU A 81 -21.59 8.76 -11.16
CA LEU A 81 -21.79 9.32 -9.82
C LEU A 81 -21.76 10.85 -9.92
N GLY A 82 -22.79 11.42 -10.54
CA GLY A 82 -22.85 12.86 -10.84
C GLY A 82 -21.78 13.24 -11.87
N ARG A 83 -20.77 14.01 -11.46
CA ARG A 83 -19.61 14.36 -12.31
C ARG A 83 -18.50 13.29 -12.28
N HIS A 84 -18.59 12.33 -11.37
CA HIS A 84 -17.58 11.29 -11.18
C HIS A 84 -18.01 10.01 -11.87
N ARG A 85 -17.04 9.14 -12.16
CA ARG A 85 -17.28 7.85 -12.79
C ARG A 85 -16.43 6.78 -12.15
N LEU A 86 -16.99 5.59 -12.05
CA LEU A 86 -16.33 4.39 -11.53
C LEU A 86 -16.50 3.27 -12.55
N VAL A 87 -15.44 2.48 -12.75
CA VAL A 87 -15.46 1.25 -13.55
C VAL A 87 -14.97 0.09 -12.69
N CYS A 88 -15.58 -1.08 -12.85
CA CYS A 88 -15.00 -2.34 -12.35
C CYS A 88 -14.19 -3.00 -13.47
N GLY A 89 -12.90 -3.24 -13.26
CA GLY A 89 -12.07 -3.93 -14.26
C GLY A 89 -10.59 -3.92 -13.90
N ASP A 90 -9.78 -4.58 -14.73
CA ASP A 90 -8.33 -4.58 -14.61
C ASP A 90 -7.74 -3.31 -15.23
N ALA A 91 -7.06 -2.50 -14.42
CA ALA A 91 -6.40 -1.27 -14.89
C ALA A 91 -5.22 -1.51 -15.85
N LEU A 92 -4.70 -2.74 -15.94
CA LEU A 92 -3.74 -3.14 -16.96
C LEU A 92 -4.38 -3.35 -18.34
N ASP A 93 -5.69 -3.56 -18.41
CA ASP A 93 -6.41 -3.61 -19.67
C ASP A 93 -6.66 -2.17 -20.16
N PRO A 94 -6.03 -1.74 -21.27
CA PRO A 94 -6.28 -0.41 -21.82
C PRO A 94 -7.75 -0.20 -22.19
N GLY A 95 -8.51 -1.25 -22.51
CA GLY A 95 -9.94 -1.17 -22.79
C GLY A 95 -10.77 -0.75 -21.57
N VAL A 96 -10.36 -1.14 -20.36
CA VAL A 96 -11.02 -0.73 -19.11
C VAL A 96 -10.78 0.74 -18.83
N VAL A 97 -9.54 1.20 -18.99
CA VAL A 97 -9.19 2.63 -18.79
C VAL A 97 -9.87 3.50 -19.85
N ALA A 98 -9.88 3.07 -21.11
CA ALA A 98 -10.61 3.76 -22.16
C ALA A 98 -12.12 3.83 -21.89
N THR A 99 -12.70 2.75 -21.35
CA THR A 99 -14.12 2.73 -20.95
C THR A 99 -14.41 3.74 -19.84
N LEU A 100 -13.52 3.83 -18.84
CA LEU A 100 -13.63 4.83 -17.76
C LEU A 100 -13.54 6.26 -18.30
N MET A 101 -12.53 6.52 -19.12
CA MET A 101 -12.15 7.85 -19.56
C MET A 101 -13.00 8.38 -20.70
N THR A 102 -13.60 7.51 -21.53
CA THR A 102 -14.29 7.89 -22.76
C THR A 102 -13.44 8.83 -23.62
N GLU A 103 -13.89 10.07 -23.85
CA GLU A 103 -13.17 11.09 -24.63
C GLU A 103 -12.46 12.12 -23.72
N GLU A 104 -12.57 11.98 -22.40
CA GLU A 104 -11.94 12.90 -21.44
C GLU A 104 -10.45 12.60 -21.27
N GLN A 105 -9.69 13.64 -20.93
CA GLN A 105 -8.26 13.53 -20.64
C GLN A 105 -7.94 14.03 -19.23
N ALA A 106 -7.17 13.24 -18.48
CA ALA A 106 -6.77 13.57 -17.13
C ALA A 106 -5.75 14.71 -17.11
N ARG A 107 -5.96 15.67 -16.22
CA ARG A 107 -4.97 16.72 -15.90
C ARG A 107 -4.03 16.30 -14.79
N MET A 108 -4.52 15.41 -13.94
CA MET A 108 -3.81 14.86 -12.80
C MET A 108 -4.22 13.40 -12.62
N VAL A 109 -3.23 12.57 -12.31
CA VAL A 109 -3.42 11.18 -11.92
C VAL A 109 -2.86 10.99 -10.53
N PHE A 110 -3.62 10.32 -9.68
CA PHE A 110 -3.12 9.81 -8.40
C PHE A 110 -3.37 8.30 -8.40
N SER A 111 -2.31 7.53 -8.17
CA SER A 111 -2.35 6.07 -8.19
C SER A 111 -1.45 5.48 -7.12
N ASP A 112 -1.98 4.45 -6.47
CA ASP A 112 -1.29 3.62 -5.49
C ASP A 112 -1.27 2.19 -6.03
N PRO A 113 -0.38 1.88 -6.99
CA PRO A 113 -0.29 0.54 -7.57
C PRO A 113 0.18 -0.48 -6.50
N PRO A 114 -0.07 -1.79 -6.68
CA PRO A 114 0.46 -2.80 -5.76
C PRO A 114 1.99 -2.75 -5.65
N TYR A 115 2.54 -3.00 -4.47
CA TYR A 115 3.98 -2.84 -4.19
C TYR A 115 4.78 -4.12 -4.41
N ASN A 116 4.19 -5.21 -4.89
CA ASN A 116 4.91 -6.49 -5.01
C ASN A 116 5.54 -6.97 -3.71
N VAL A 117 4.82 -6.75 -2.60
CA VAL A 117 5.15 -7.24 -1.26
C VAL A 117 4.04 -8.17 -0.79
N LYS A 118 4.41 -9.31 -0.19
CA LYS A 118 3.45 -10.27 0.36
C LYS A 118 2.64 -9.62 1.49
N ILE A 119 1.36 -9.96 1.58
CA ILE A 119 0.52 -9.57 2.71
C ILE A 119 0.88 -10.40 3.95
N ASP A 120 1.08 -11.71 3.77
CA ASP A 120 1.47 -12.61 4.86
C ASP A 120 2.78 -12.15 5.53
N GLY A 121 2.73 -11.99 6.85
CA GLY A 121 3.82 -11.48 7.68
C GLY A 121 4.08 -9.96 7.60
N HIS A 122 3.31 -9.20 6.82
CA HIS A 122 3.52 -7.75 6.62
C HIS A 122 2.32 -6.87 7.01
N VAL A 123 1.14 -7.47 7.20
CA VAL A 123 -0.09 -6.79 7.66
C VAL A 123 -0.40 -7.20 9.10
N GLY A 124 -0.94 -6.25 9.87
CA GLY A 124 -1.16 -6.37 11.33
C GLY A 124 -2.07 -7.53 11.76
N GLY A 125 -2.10 -7.78 13.06
CA GLY A 125 -2.92 -8.83 13.68
C GLY A 125 -2.13 -10.04 14.21
N SER A 126 -0.79 -9.99 14.23
CA SER A 126 0.08 -11.03 14.83
C SER A 126 -0.27 -12.46 14.41
N GLY A 127 -0.74 -12.64 13.16
CA GLY A 127 -1.19 -13.93 12.62
C GLY A 127 -2.58 -14.40 13.09
N LYS A 128 -3.26 -13.68 14.00
CA LYS A 128 -4.65 -13.92 14.42
C LYS A 128 -5.63 -13.60 13.30
N ILE A 129 -5.34 -12.57 12.51
CA ILE A 129 -6.10 -12.19 11.32
C ILE A 129 -5.27 -12.53 10.08
N ARG A 130 -5.82 -13.38 9.20
CA ARG A 130 -5.21 -13.71 7.92
C ARG A 130 -5.93 -12.97 6.81
N HIS A 131 -5.26 -11.96 6.27
CA HIS A 131 -5.72 -11.29 5.06
C HIS A 131 -5.36 -12.13 3.83
N ARG A 132 -6.23 -12.12 2.83
CA ARG A 132 -5.94 -12.72 1.53
C ARG A 132 -4.88 -11.88 0.81
N GLU A 133 -3.97 -12.55 0.11
CA GLU A 133 -3.02 -11.89 -0.81
C GLU A 133 -3.74 -11.06 -1.89
N PHE A 134 -3.06 -10.03 -2.41
CA PHE A 134 -3.55 -9.28 -3.57
C PHE A 134 -3.64 -10.19 -4.79
N ALA A 135 -4.50 -9.82 -5.75
CA ALA A 135 -4.70 -10.62 -6.96
C ALA A 135 -3.44 -10.76 -7.83
N MET A 136 -2.47 -9.86 -7.65
CA MET A 136 -1.26 -9.72 -8.46
C MET A 136 -0.29 -8.74 -7.78
N ALA A 137 0.99 -8.85 -8.09
CA ALA A 137 2.06 -8.05 -7.50
C ALA A 137 1.95 -8.07 -5.97
N SER A 138 1.97 -9.29 -5.44
CA SER A 138 1.98 -9.66 -4.02
C SER A 138 3.29 -10.39 -3.67
N GLY A 139 4.41 -10.01 -4.30
CA GLY A 139 5.74 -10.56 -4.05
C GLY A 139 6.17 -11.71 -4.95
N GLU A 140 5.38 -12.03 -5.97
CA GLU A 140 5.68 -13.07 -6.95
C GLU A 140 6.53 -12.58 -8.13
N MET A 141 6.55 -11.28 -8.41
CA MET A 141 7.23 -10.73 -9.59
C MET A 141 8.71 -10.47 -9.33
N THR A 142 9.57 -10.84 -10.28
CA THR A 142 10.96 -10.38 -10.32
C THR A 142 11.05 -8.88 -10.60
N VAL A 143 12.22 -8.28 -10.39
CA VAL A 143 12.48 -6.85 -10.71
C VAL A 143 12.05 -6.51 -12.14
N GLY A 144 12.45 -7.31 -13.13
CA GLY A 144 12.10 -7.06 -14.53
C GLY A 144 10.61 -7.21 -14.83
N GLU A 145 9.95 -8.21 -14.24
CA GLU A 145 8.51 -8.40 -14.36
C GLU A 145 7.74 -7.26 -13.72
N PHE A 146 8.16 -6.81 -12.54
CA PHE A 146 7.50 -5.72 -11.82
C PHE A 146 7.72 -4.36 -12.50
N THR A 147 8.92 -4.07 -13.00
CA THR A 147 9.16 -2.90 -13.86
C THR A 147 8.27 -2.93 -15.10
N GLY A 148 8.12 -4.09 -15.74
CA GLY A 148 7.23 -4.26 -16.89
C GLY A 148 5.75 -4.04 -16.54
N PHE A 149 5.31 -4.59 -15.41
CA PHE A 149 3.98 -4.40 -14.84
C PHE A 149 3.68 -2.92 -14.59
N LEU A 150 4.56 -2.22 -13.86
CA LEU A 150 4.45 -0.78 -13.60
C LEU A 150 4.43 -0.02 -14.92
N THR A 151 5.38 -0.27 -15.83
CA THR A 151 5.45 0.41 -17.13
C THR A 151 4.12 0.31 -17.89
N ARG A 152 3.48 -0.86 -17.91
CA ARG A 152 2.17 -1.05 -18.55
C ARG A 152 1.09 -0.22 -17.87
N ALA A 153 0.99 -0.27 -16.54
CA ALA A 153 0.02 0.53 -15.79
C ALA A 153 0.22 2.04 -16.02
N LEU A 154 1.46 2.51 -15.97
CA LEU A 154 1.81 3.92 -16.19
C LEU A 154 1.47 4.38 -17.62
N ARG A 155 1.72 3.54 -18.64
CA ARG A 155 1.34 3.84 -20.04
C ARG A 155 -0.17 3.98 -20.19
N ASN A 156 -0.95 3.04 -19.68
CA ASN A 156 -2.41 3.11 -19.75
C ASN A 156 -2.94 4.41 -19.14
N MET A 157 -2.36 4.85 -18.01
CA MET A 157 -2.73 6.12 -17.40
C MET A 157 -2.29 7.33 -18.26
N ALA A 158 -1.09 7.30 -18.83
CA ALA A 158 -0.54 8.40 -19.62
C ALA A 158 -1.23 8.60 -20.98
N GLU A 159 -1.73 7.52 -21.60
CA GLU A 159 -2.48 7.56 -22.87
C GLU A 159 -3.78 8.36 -22.76
N HIS A 160 -4.41 8.36 -21.59
CA HIS A 160 -5.63 9.13 -21.31
C HIS A 160 -5.35 10.43 -20.53
N SER A 161 -4.11 10.94 -20.59
CA SER A 161 -3.72 12.18 -19.93
C SER A 161 -3.32 13.28 -20.92
N MET A 162 -3.64 14.52 -20.57
CA MET A 162 -3.23 15.69 -21.34
C MET A 162 -1.70 15.85 -21.34
N ASP A 163 -1.16 16.47 -22.39
CA ASP A 163 0.21 17.00 -22.32
C ASP A 163 0.33 18.03 -21.17
N GLY A 164 1.40 17.94 -20.39
CA GLY A 164 1.64 18.74 -19.19
C GLY A 164 0.94 18.23 -17.91
N SER A 165 0.24 17.09 -17.95
CA SER A 165 -0.37 16.48 -16.75
C SER A 165 0.67 16.04 -15.72
N ILE A 166 0.27 15.97 -14.45
CA ILE A 166 1.10 15.48 -13.35
C ILE A 166 0.52 14.18 -12.78
N HIS A 167 1.36 13.16 -12.69
CA HIS A 167 1.04 11.84 -12.19
C HIS A 167 1.76 11.64 -10.86
N PHE A 168 0.99 11.46 -9.79
CA PHE A 168 1.46 11.16 -8.44
C PHE A 168 1.32 9.65 -8.22
N LEU A 169 2.45 8.98 -8.06
CA LEU A 169 2.52 7.52 -8.00
C LEU A 169 3.14 7.11 -6.67
N CYS A 170 2.36 6.42 -5.85
CA CYS A 170 2.82 5.93 -4.56
C CYS A 170 3.64 4.65 -4.74
N MET A 171 4.70 4.50 -3.94
CA MET A 171 5.52 3.28 -3.86
C MET A 171 6.32 3.28 -2.56
N ASP A 172 6.77 2.11 -2.12
CA ASP A 172 7.75 2.03 -1.03
C ASP A 172 9.21 2.06 -1.54
N TRP A 173 10.15 2.29 -0.63
CA TRP A 173 11.57 2.46 -0.95
C TRP A 173 12.22 1.22 -1.60
N ARG A 174 11.68 0.02 -1.36
CA ARG A 174 12.20 -1.25 -1.91
C ARG A 174 12.07 -1.30 -3.42
N HIS A 175 11.01 -0.67 -3.96
CA HIS A 175 10.73 -0.66 -5.39
C HIS A 175 10.89 0.72 -6.03
N MET A 176 11.70 1.59 -5.41
CA MET A 176 12.05 2.89 -5.96
C MET A 176 12.75 2.74 -7.32
N GLY A 177 13.60 1.72 -7.51
CA GLY A 177 14.30 1.48 -8.77
C GLY A 177 13.33 1.19 -9.91
N GLU A 178 12.46 0.20 -9.72
CA GLU A 178 11.45 -0.24 -10.68
C GLU A 178 10.47 0.88 -11.04
N MET A 179 10.05 1.68 -10.05
CA MET A 179 9.19 2.84 -10.27
C MET A 179 9.91 3.94 -11.07
N LEU A 180 11.18 4.22 -10.80
CA LEU A 180 11.96 5.19 -11.56
C LEU A 180 12.17 4.74 -13.01
N ASP A 181 12.53 3.48 -13.22
CA ASP A 181 12.74 2.90 -14.55
C ASP A 181 11.44 2.93 -15.37
N ALA A 182 10.33 2.48 -14.77
CA ALA A 182 9.01 2.52 -15.41
C ALA A 182 8.55 3.96 -15.70
N GLY A 183 8.77 4.88 -14.76
CA GLY A 183 8.43 6.29 -14.93
C GLY A 183 9.21 6.97 -16.04
N GLN A 184 10.53 6.75 -16.12
CA GLN A 184 11.38 7.29 -17.20
C GLN A 184 11.03 6.72 -18.57
N ALA A 185 10.50 5.50 -18.64
CA ALA A 185 10.06 4.89 -19.89
C ALA A 185 8.73 5.47 -20.42
N VAL A 186 8.00 6.25 -19.62
CA VAL A 186 6.63 6.73 -19.96
C VAL A 186 6.52 8.26 -19.92
N TYR A 187 7.17 8.90 -18.97
CA TYR A 187 7.03 10.34 -18.70
C TYR A 187 8.25 11.12 -19.16
N GLY A 188 8.05 12.41 -19.43
CA GLY A 188 9.14 13.28 -19.91
C GLY A 188 10.06 13.75 -18.78
N GLU A 189 9.56 13.83 -17.55
CA GLU A 189 10.30 14.44 -16.44
C GLU A 189 9.79 13.93 -15.08
N LEU A 190 10.71 13.60 -14.16
CA LEU A 190 10.41 13.49 -12.74
C LEU A 190 10.49 14.89 -12.10
N LYS A 191 9.36 15.44 -11.69
CA LYS A 191 9.28 16.80 -11.11
C LYS A 191 9.76 16.84 -9.68
N ASN A 192 9.36 15.86 -8.89
CA ASN A 192 9.69 15.81 -7.47
C ASN A 192 9.47 14.40 -6.89
N LEU A 193 10.00 14.20 -5.69
CA LEU A 193 9.76 13.04 -4.84
C LEU A 193 9.23 13.53 -3.50
N PHE A 194 7.99 13.20 -3.17
CA PHE A 194 7.40 13.50 -1.87
C PHE A 194 7.56 12.29 -0.94
N VAL A 195 7.69 12.56 0.36
CA VAL A 195 7.79 11.54 1.40
C VAL A 195 6.62 11.71 2.35
N ARG A 196 5.69 10.74 2.36
CA ARG A 196 4.62 10.68 3.35
C ARG A 196 5.19 10.08 4.63
N ALA A 197 5.31 10.88 5.68
CA ALA A 197 5.62 10.39 7.01
C ALA A 197 4.35 9.76 7.62
N LYS A 198 4.43 8.48 8.00
CA LYS A 198 3.34 7.78 8.71
C LYS A 198 3.43 8.09 10.21
N ASP A 199 2.33 8.01 10.94
CA ASP A 199 2.38 8.23 12.40
C ASP A 199 3.15 7.12 13.12
N ASN A 200 3.03 5.88 12.64
CA ASN A 200 3.71 4.70 13.19
C ASN A 200 4.61 4.03 12.13
N GLY A 201 5.72 3.45 12.57
CA GLY A 201 6.58 2.63 11.71
C GLY A 201 6.03 1.22 11.53
N GLY A 202 6.22 0.63 10.34
CA GLY A 202 5.88 -0.78 10.09
C GLY A 202 6.67 -1.76 10.98
N MET A 203 6.25 -3.02 10.98
CA MET A 203 6.91 -4.10 11.73
C MET A 203 8.38 -4.29 11.30
N GLY A 204 9.27 -4.57 12.25
CA GLY A 204 10.69 -4.89 11.97
C GLY A 204 11.67 -4.41 13.03
N THR A 205 12.85 -5.03 13.09
CA THR A 205 13.83 -4.84 14.17
C THR A 205 14.97 -3.84 13.85
N PHE A 206 15.08 -3.39 12.60
CA PHE A 206 16.07 -2.36 12.19
C PHE A 206 15.39 -1.00 12.01
N TYR A 207 15.84 -0.14 11.08
CA TYR A 207 15.12 1.11 10.75
C TYR A 207 13.71 0.80 10.25
N ARG A 208 12.74 0.92 11.15
CA ARG A 208 11.33 0.69 10.87
C ARG A 208 10.86 1.68 9.81
N SER A 209 10.26 1.15 8.74
CA SER A 209 9.75 1.99 7.66
C SER A 209 8.53 2.77 8.16
N ARG A 210 8.73 4.07 8.38
CA ARG A 210 7.70 5.05 8.77
C ARG A 210 7.40 6.02 7.62
N HIS A 211 7.62 5.60 6.38
CA HIS A 211 7.41 6.46 5.23
C HIS A 211 6.94 5.70 4.00
N GLU A 212 6.26 6.44 3.12
CA GLU A 212 5.95 6.07 1.74
C GLU A 212 6.49 7.16 0.81
N LEU A 213 6.85 6.76 -0.41
CA LEU A 213 7.33 7.66 -1.44
C LEU A 213 6.19 7.96 -2.41
N ILE A 214 6.11 9.20 -2.88
CA ILE A 214 5.17 9.61 -3.92
C ILE A 214 5.98 10.31 -5.02
N PHE A 215 6.09 9.66 -6.17
CA PHE A 215 6.81 10.14 -7.33
C PHE A 215 5.88 11.04 -8.14
N ALA A 216 6.30 12.28 -8.41
CA ALA A 216 5.53 13.21 -9.24
C ALA A 216 6.18 13.31 -10.63
N PHE A 217 5.60 12.61 -11.60
CA PHE A 217 6.04 12.67 -12.99
C PHE A 217 5.18 13.61 -13.81
N LYS A 218 5.80 14.27 -14.80
CA LYS A 218 5.11 15.08 -15.80
C LYS A 218 5.03 14.32 -17.13
N LYS A 219 3.83 14.23 -17.68
CA LYS A 219 3.62 13.71 -19.03
C LYS A 219 3.85 14.80 -20.07
N GLY A 220 4.70 14.52 -21.05
CA GLY A 220 5.02 15.41 -22.16
C GLY A 220 5.73 16.72 -21.76
N GLU A 221 5.73 17.70 -22.67
CA GLU A 221 6.54 18.90 -22.58
C GLU A 221 5.73 20.16 -22.24
N ALA A 222 4.41 20.18 -22.47
CA ALA A 222 3.59 21.37 -22.26
C ALA A 222 3.66 21.88 -20.80
N PRO A 223 3.56 23.20 -20.55
CA PRO A 223 3.57 23.73 -19.20
C PRO A 223 2.48 23.10 -18.32
N THR A 224 2.79 22.87 -17.04
CA THR A 224 1.81 22.36 -16.09
C THR A 224 0.71 23.40 -15.88
N SER A 225 -0.54 23.03 -16.16
CA SER A 225 -1.68 23.91 -15.93
C SER A 225 -1.97 24.10 -14.44
N THR A 226 -2.23 25.34 -14.01
CA THR A 226 -2.64 25.65 -12.63
C THR A 226 -4.07 25.17 -12.38
N PRO A 227 -4.39 24.62 -11.19
CA PRO A 227 -5.65 23.91 -10.97
C PRO A 227 -6.81 24.90 -10.75
N SER A 228 -7.47 25.33 -11.81
CA SER A 228 -8.73 26.09 -11.71
C SER A 228 -9.97 25.25 -11.98
N ASN A 229 -9.83 24.03 -12.52
CA ASN A 229 -10.91 23.04 -12.68
C ASN A 229 -10.28 21.63 -12.87
N LEU A 230 -10.22 20.82 -11.81
CA LEU A 230 -9.64 19.48 -11.86
C LEU A 230 -10.69 18.44 -12.31
N VAL A 231 -10.42 17.76 -13.42
CA VAL A 231 -10.86 16.37 -13.59
C VAL A 231 -9.69 15.53 -13.08
N SER A 232 -9.82 15.01 -11.86
CA SER A 232 -8.83 14.13 -11.25
C SER A 232 -9.17 12.68 -11.58
N MET A 233 -8.25 11.95 -12.19
CA MET A 233 -8.33 10.50 -12.23
C MET A 233 -7.72 9.97 -10.94
N ALA A 234 -8.58 9.52 -10.02
CA ALA A 234 -8.16 8.68 -8.91
C ALA A 234 -8.34 7.23 -9.36
N ALA A 235 -7.26 6.63 -9.85
CA ALA A 235 -7.24 5.20 -10.13
C ALA A 235 -6.77 4.49 -8.87
N THR A 236 -7.68 4.27 -7.92
CA THR A 236 -7.42 3.36 -6.81
C THR A 236 -7.62 1.94 -7.32
N ALA A 237 -6.52 1.26 -7.63
CA ALA A 237 -6.55 -0.15 -7.96
C ALA A 237 -6.73 -0.99 -6.67
N LEU A 238 -7.95 -1.04 -6.13
CA LEU A 238 -8.32 -2.08 -5.17
C LEU A 238 -8.51 -3.40 -5.95
N MET A 239 -7.40 -4.06 -6.25
CA MET A 239 -7.33 -5.34 -6.93
C MET A 239 -7.86 -6.47 -6.03
N SER A 240 -9.17 -6.53 -5.80
CA SER A 240 -9.85 -7.68 -5.17
C SER A 240 -10.30 -8.68 -6.25
N GLY A 241 -9.34 -9.38 -6.84
CA GLY A 241 -9.60 -10.43 -7.82
C GLY A 241 -10.02 -11.74 -7.18
N ASN A 242 -11.33 -12.05 -7.17
CA ASN A 242 -11.82 -13.41 -6.98
C ASN A 242 -11.64 -14.22 -8.27
N THR A 243 -10.53 -14.93 -8.39
CA THR A 243 -10.38 -16.02 -9.36
C THR A 243 -10.57 -17.34 -8.64
N GLY A 244 -11.83 -17.64 -8.31
CA GLY A 244 -12.24 -19.01 -8.02
C GLY A 244 -12.15 -19.84 -9.30
N ALA A 245 -11.28 -20.84 -9.27
CA ALA A 245 -11.47 -22.11 -9.95
C ALA A 245 -11.58 -23.18 -8.85
#